data_AF-A0A4Q4D5L7-F1
#
_entry.id   AF-A0A4Q4D5L7-F1
#
_cell.length_a   1.000
_cell.length_b   1.000
_cell.length_c   1.000
_cell.angle_alpha   90.00
_cell.angle_beta   90.00
_cell.angle_gamma   90.00
#
_symmetry.space_group_name_H-M   'P 1'
#
loop_
_entity.id
_entity.type
_entity.pdbx_description
1 polymer ?
#
loop_
_entity_poly.entity_id
_entity_poly.type
_entity_poly.pdbx_seq_one_letter_code
_entity_poly.pdbx_strand_id
1 'polypeptide(L)'
;MNAQETVALVARQMLALREHFIRDLFDRTLREVRALDHDERLRALLEASISENIVAGVNFIERGDGAGEVDAPSAALTYARILAQRDVPQTALIRAYRLGHSLFLDATMAMVPAVSAPAAPQGADQADTFTELVRLSNTYIDRVCEQVGRAYELERDRWVSSRSGLRQQWVNDLLDGSAVDLHQAQEALGYSFVGTHLAVVVWPAQEVP
;
A
#
# COMPACT_ATOMS: atom_id res chain seq x y z
N MET A 1 -27.58 -20.46 -13.85
CA MET A 1 -26.40 -19.90 -13.17
C MET A 1 -26.82 -18.57 -12.56
N ASN A 2 -26.69 -18.40 -11.25
CA ASN A 2 -26.96 -17.12 -10.58
C ASN A 2 -25.74 -16.17 -10.70
N ALA A 3 -25.87 -14.91 -10.28
CA ALA A 3 -24.81 -13.90 -10.44
C ALA A 3 -23.51 -14.34 -9.75
N GLN A 4 -23.61 -14.90 -8.53
CA GLN A 4 -22.45 -15.36 -7.76
C GLN A 4 -21.72 -16.53 -8.43
N GLU A 5 -22.44 -17.48 -9.04
CA GLU A 5 -21.82 -18.59 -9.78
C GLU A 5 -21.03 -18.09 -11.01
N THR A 6 -21.57 -17.09 -11.71
CA THR A 6 -20.88 -16.43 -12.83
C THR A 6 -19.65 -15.68 -12.35
N VAL A 7 -19.77 -14.92 -11.27
CA VAL A 7 -18.64 -14.20 -10.64
C VAL A 7 -17.53 -15.18 -10.23
N ALA A 8 -17.88 -16.32 -9.63
CA ALA A 8 -16.92 -17.34 -9.26
C ALA A 8 -16.19 -17.95 -10.47
N LEU A 9 -16.87 -18.13 -11.60
CA LEU A 9 -16.22 -18.56 -12.85
C LEU A 9 -15.27 -17.50 -13.42
N VAL A 10 -15.68 -16.23 -13.41
CA VAL A 10 -14.81 -15.11 -13.79
C VAL A 10 -13.57 -15.06 -12.89
N ALA A 11 -13.74 -15.23 -11.58
CA ALA A 11 -12.63 -15.29 -10.63
C ALA A 11 -11.66 -16.44 -10.94
N ARG A 12 -12.17 -17.65 -11.23
CA ARG A 12 -11.33 -18.79 -11.65
C ARG A 12 -10.57 -18.53 -12.94
N GLN A 13 -11.21 -17.89 -13.93
CA GLN A 13 -10.55 -17.51 -15.17
C GLN A 13 -9.47 -16.44 -14.92
N MET A 14 -9.74 -15.48 -14.05
CA MET A 14 -8.78 -14.46 -13.63
C MET A 14 -7.58 -15.09 -12.91
N LEU A 15 -7.79 -16.09 -12.05
CA LEU A 15 -6.69 -16.86 -11.43
C LEU A 15 -5.83 -17.56 -12.50
N ALA A 16 -6.43 -18.13 -13.54
CA ALA A 16 -5.67 -18.78 -14.61
C ALA A 16 -4.79 -17.78 -15.39
N LEU A 17 -5.22 -16.51 -15.51
CA LEU A 17 -4.51 -15.45 -16.22
C LEU A 17 -3.63 -14.55 -15.32
N ARG A 18 -3.60 -14.84 -14.01
CA ARG A 18 -3.03 -13.94 -13.00
C ARG A 18 -1.59 -13.53 -13.26
N GLU A 19 -0.74 -14.44 -13.75
CA GLU A 19 0.69 -14.13 -13.93
C GLU A 19 0.93 -13.05 -14.98
N HIS A 20 0.18 -13.10 -16.09
CA HIS A 20 0.25 -12.07 -17.11
C HIS A 20 -0.29 -10.74 -16.58
N PHE A 21 -1.43 -10.78 -15.90
CA PHE A 21 -2.02 -9.57 -15.32
C PHE A 21 -1.14 -8.91 -14.27
N ILE A 22 -0.52 -9.69 -13.38
CA ILE A 22 0.39 -9.20 -12.34
C ILE A 22 1.59 -8.50 -12.97
N ARG A 23 2.21 -9.09 -14.00
CA ARG A 23 3.33 -8.46 -14.73
C ARG A 23 2.90 -7.14 -15.37
N ASP A 24 1.78 -7.14 -16.09
CA ASP A 24 1.28 -5.94 -16.76
C ASP A 24 0.91 -4.82 -15.77
N LEU A 25 0.32 -5.19 -14.62
CA LEU A 25 -0.03 -4.27 -13.55
C LEU A 25 1.22 -3.70 -12.87
N PHE A 26 2.23 -4.52 -12.62
CA PHE A 26 3.52 -4.08 -12.09
C PHE A 26 4.18 -3.06 -13.02
N ASP A 27 4.29 -3.38 -14.31
CA ASP A 27 4.89 -2.49 -15.31
C ASP A 27 4.11 -1.17 -15.45
N ARG A 28 2.77 -1.22 -15.42
CA ARG A 28 1.94 -0.01 -15.43
C ARG A 28 2.12 0.81 -14.16
N THR A 29 2.20 0.16 -13.00
CA THR A 29 2.39 0.85 -11.71
C THR A 29 3.69 1.63 -11.70
N LEU A 30 4.80 1.03 -12.13
CA LEU A 30 6.09 1.72 -12.22
C LEU A 30 6.09 2.88 -13.22
N ARG A 31 5.39 2.73 -14.35
CA ARG A 31 5.30 3.78 -15.37
C ARG A 31 4.43 4.96 -14.94
N GLU A 32 3.29 4.70 -14.31
CA GLU A 32 2.26 5.71 -14.01
C GLU A 32 2.41 6.31 -12.60
N VAL A 33 2.95 5.54 -11.66
CA VAL A 33 3.21 5.97 -10.28
C VAL A 33 4.71 6.02 -10.05
N ARG A 34 5.38 6.97 -10.74
CA ARG A 34 6.84 7.15 -10.71
C ARG A 34 7.43 7.25 -9.30
N ALA A 35 6.66 7.72 -8.33
CA ALA A 35 7.05 7.78 -6.92
C ALA A 35 7.23 6.40 -6.25
N LEU A 36 6.89 5.30 -6.93
CA LEU A 36 7.16 3.93 -6.47
C LEU A 36 8.34 3.29 -7.22
N ASP A 37 8.87 3.97 -8.23
CA ASP A 37 9.97 3.48 -9.06
C ASP A 37 11.32 3.76 -8.39
N HIS A 38 11.68 2.92 -7.42
CA HIS A 38 12.87 3.03 -6.58
C HIS A 38 13.91 1.95 -6.92
N ASP A 39 14.71 1.57 -5.93
CA ASP A 39 15.69 0.49 -6.02
C ASP A 39 15.06 -0.89 -6.23
N GLU A 40 15.89 -1.84 -6.66
CA GLU A 40 15.49 -3.22 -6.96
C GLU A 40 14.76 -3.90 -5.79
N ARG A 41 15.14 -3.56 -4.56
CA ARG A 41 14.51 -4.13 -3.36
C ARG A 41 13.09 -3.62 -3.18
N LEU A 42 12.85 -2.32 -3.34
CA LEU A 42 11.48 -1.77 -3.28
C LEU A 42 10.62 -2.29 -4.42
N ARG A 43 11.18 -2.46 -5.62
CA ARG A 43 10.49 -3.07 -6.76
C ARG A 43 10.08 -4.52 -6.49
N ALA A 44 10.97 -5.35 -5.92
CA ALA A 44 10.63 -6.72 -5.55
C ALA A 44 9.51 -6.78 -4.49
N LEU A 45 9.51 -5.86 -3.51
CA LEU A 45 8.43 -5.77 -2.52
C LEU A 45 7.10 -5.30 -3.16
N LEU A 46 7.15 -4.39 -4.13
CA LEU A 46 5.98 -3.98 -4.90
C LEU A 46 5.39 -5.17 -5.68
N GLU A 47 6.23 -5.95 -6.36
CA GLU A 47 5.80 -7.14 -7.10
C GLU A 47 5.15 -8.18 -6.18
N ALA A 48 5.76 -8.45 -5.03
CA ALA A 48 5.19 -9.34 -4.01
C ALA A 48 3.84 -8.82 -3.49
N SER A 49 3.75 -7.53 -3.19
CA SER A 49 2.51 -6.87 -2.76
C SER A 49 1.42 -6.99 -3.82
N ILE A 50 1.70 -6.69 -5.09
CA ILE A 50 0.73 -6.82 -6.19
C ILE A 50 0.29 -8.28 -6.32
N SER A 51 1.23 -9.22 -6.33
CA SER A 51 0.94 -10.64 -6.49
C SER A 51 0.01 -11.17 -5.41
N GLU A 52 0.32 -10.90 -4.13
CA GLU A 52 -0.52 -11.34 -3.03
C GLU A 52 -1.88 -10.65 -3.03
N ASN A 53 -1.96 -9.35 -3.33
CA ASN A 53 -3.23 -8.62 -3.41
C ASN A 53 -4.16 -9.17 -4.50
N ILE A 54 -3.63 -9.48 -5.69
CA ILE A 54 -4.43 -10.04 -6.78
C ILE A 54 -4.91 -11.44 -6.42
N VAL A 55 -4.04 -12.30 -5.91
CA VAL A 55 -4.45 -13.66 -5.51
C VAL A 55 -5.50 -13.63 -4.40
N ALA A 56 -5.28 -12.83 -3.35
CA ALA A 56 -6.23 -12.71 -2.25
C ALA A 56 -7.57 -12.10 -2.68
N GLY A 57 -7.54 -11.05 -3.51
CA GLY A 57 -8.75 -10.39 -4.02
C GLY A 57 -9.59 -11.32 -4.91
N VAL A 58 -8.94 -12.06 -5.81
CA VAL A 58 -9.67 -13.02 -6.67
C VAL A 58 -10.27 -14.16 -5.84
N ASN A 59 -9.53 -14.68 -4.86
CA ASN A 59 -10.04 -15.71 -3.95
C ASN A 59 -11.21 -15.19 -3.09
N PHE A 60 -11.19 -13.93 -2.68
CA PHE A 60 -12.30 -13.29 -1.97
C PHE A 60 -13.54 -13.22 -2.87
N ILE A 61 -13.38 -12.75 -4.10
CA ILE A 61 -14.47 -12.65 -5.09
C ILE A 61 -15.05 -14.03 -5.43
N GLU A 62 -14.21 -15.05 -5.59
CA GLU A 62 -14.67 -16.43 -5.85
C GLU A 62 -15.57 -16.96 -4.72
N ARG A 63 -15.24 -16.65 -3.46
CA ARG A 63 -16.02 -17.06 -2.29
C ARG A 63 -17.29 -16.23 -2.07
N GLY A 64 -17.34 -14.98 -2.55
CA GLY A 64 -18.46 -14.07 -2.38
C GLY A 64 -18.76 -13.73 -0.92
N ASP A 65 -20.03 -13.60 -0.56
CA ASP A 65 -20.48 -13.26 0.81
C ASP A 65 -20.04 -14.27 1.89
N GLY A 66 -19.57 -15.46 1.52
CA GLY A 66 -18.98 -16.43 2.43
C GLY A 66 -17.53 -16.14 2.82
N ALA A 67 -16.92 -15.07 2.29
CA ALA A 67 -15.48 -14.84 2.42
C ALA A 67 -15.00 -14.38 3.80
N GLY A 68 -15.89 -14.08 4.75
CA GLY A 68 -15.54 -13.70 6.11
C GLY A 68 -14.83 -12.35 6.20
N GLU A 69 -14.08 -12.14 7.29
CA GLU A 69 -13.26 -10.93 7.47
C GLU A 69 -12.08 -10.92 6.48
N VAL A 70 -11.77 -9.75 5.91
CA VAL A 70 -10.71 -9.57 4.92
C VAL A 70 -9.49 -9.00 5.62
N ASP A 71 -8.42 -9.79 5.70
CA ASP A 71 -7.10 -9.30 6.11
C ASP A 71 -6.30 -8.86 4.89
N ALA A 72 -5.61 -7.71 5.00
CA ALA A 72 -4.67 -7.29 3.99
C ALA A 72 -3.49 -8.26 3.91
N PRO A 73 -3.01 -8.60 2.69
CA PRO A 73 -1.89 -9.51 2.56
C PRO A 73 -0.62 -9.01 3.24
N SER A 74 0.18 -9.94 3.76
CA SER A 74 1.37 -9.63 4.53
C SER A 74 2.42 -8.85 3.73
N ALA A 75 2.58 -9.15 2.43
CA ALA A 75 3.47 -8.39 1.57
C ALA A 75 2.98 -6.95 1.37
N ALA A 76 1.67 -6.75 1.30
CA ALA A 76 1.07 -5.41 1.17
C ALA A 76 1.34 -4.55 2.43
N LEU A 77 1.12 -5.12 3.61
CA LEU A 77 1.41 -4.46 4.89
C LEU A 77 2.91 -4.18 5.03
N THR A 78 3.75 -5.13 4.64
CA THR A 78 5.22 -4.95 4.67
C THR A 78 5.64 -3.82 3.74
N TYR A 79 5.14 -3.81 2.51
CA TYR A 79 5.46 -2.77 1.53
C TYR A 79 5.06 -1.39 2.03
N ALA A 80 3.86 -1.24 2.60
CA ALA A 80 3.39 0.01 3.19
C ALA A 80 4.32 0.56 4.27
N ARG A 81 4.80 -0.31 5.17
CA ARG A 81 5.77 0.07 6.22
C ARG A 81 7.10 0.53 5.63
N ILE A 82 7.62 -0.21 4.65
CA ILE A 82 8.88 0.15 3.97
C ILE A 82 8.74 1.50 3.24
N LEU A 83 7.62 1.78 2.59
CA LEU A 83 7.36 3.09 1.98
C LEU A 83 7.40 4.22 3.03
N ALA A 84 6.76 4.02 4.18
CA ALA A 84 6.75 5.01 5.27
C ALA A 84 8.16 5.32 5.81
N GLN A 85 8.99 4.29 5.95
CA GLN A 85 10.40 4.41 6.37
C GLN A 85 11.27 5.09 5.31
N ARG A 86 10.92 4.97 4.02
CA ARG A 86 11.63 5.57 2.88
C ARG A 86 11.13 6.97 2.51
N ASP A 87 10.29 7.59 3.35
CA ASP A 87 9.71 8.92 3.09
C ASP A 87 8.90 9.00 1.77
N VAL A 88 8.40 7.87 1.26
CA VAL A 88 7.59 7.84 0.04
C VAL A 88 6.15 8.26 0.38
N PRO A 89 5.56 9.27 -0.31
CA PRO A 89 4.24 9.76 0.03
C PRO A 89 3.15 8.67 -0.01
N GLN A 90 2.31 8.62 1.03
CA GLN A 90 1.13 7.72 1.09
C GLN A 90 0.20 7.87 -0.13
N THR A 91 0.13 9.06 -0.71
CA THR A 91 -0.65 9.34 -1.92
C THR A 91 -0.19 8.51 -3.13
N ALA A 92 1.10 8.13 -3.20
CA ALA A 92 1.61 7.23 -4.23
C ALA A 92 1.06 5.80 -4.04
N LEU A 93 1.02 5.32 -2.78
CA LEU A 93 0.44 4.03 -2.43
C LEU A 93 -1.06 3.98 -2.77
N ILE A 94 -1.82 5.01 -2.39
CA ILE A 94 -3.26 5.13 -2.73
C ILE A 94 -3.46 5.13 -4.26
N ARG A 95 -2.61 5.84 -5.01
CA ARG A 95 -2.69 5.88 -6.47
C ARG A 95 -2.45 4.51 -7.10
N ALA A 96 -1.50 3.73 -6.59
CA ALA A 96 -1.26 2.37 -7.07
C ALA A 96 -2.45 1.44 -6.85
N TYR A 97 -3.11 1.52 -5.69
CA TYR A 97 -4.33 0.75 -5.42
C TYR A 97 -5.48 1.15 -6.35
N ARG A 98 -5.68 2.45 -6.60
CA ARG A 98 -6.70 2.93 -7.54
C ARG A 98 -6.44 2.41 -8.97
N LEU A 99 -5.18 2.44 -9.41
CA LEU A 99 -4.78 1.91 -10.71
C LEU A 99 -5.03 0.40 -10.79
N GLY A 100 -4.57 -0.36 -9.79
CA GLY A 100 -4.76 -1.81 -9.74
C GLY A 100 -6.23 -2.22 -9.72
N HIS A 101 -7.04 -1.53 -8.94
CA HIS A 101 -8.48 -1.78 -8.86
C HIS A 101 -9.20 -1.50 -10.19
N SER A 102 -8.90 -0.38 -10.85
CA SER A 102 -9.49 -0.07 -12.17
C SER A 102 -9.13 -1.12 -13.21
N LEU A 103 -7.85 -1.48 -13.33
CA LEU A 103 -7.38 -2.47 -14.30
C LEU A 103 -7.96 -3.86 -14.01
N PHE A 104 -8.12 -4.21 -12.74
CA PHE A 104 -8.73 -5.47 -12.32
C PHE A 104 -10.21 -5.54 -12.72
N LEU A 105 -10.98 -4.48 -12.46
CA LEU A 105 -12.38 -4.39 -12.88
C LEU A 105 -12.52 -4.48 -14.40
N ASP A 106 -11.70 -3.72 -15.16
CA ASP A 106 -11.72 -3.77 -16.62
C ASP A 106 -11.48 -5.20 -17.14
N ALA A 107 -10.46 -5.87 -16.60
CA ALA A 107 -10.10 -7.23 -17.00
C ALA A 107 -11.20 -8.25 -16.68
N THR A 108 -11.76 -8.20 -15.47
CA THR A 108 -12.78 -9.16 -15.02
C THR A 108 -14.13 -8.91 -15.69
N MET A 109 -14.53 -7.65 -15.91
CA MET A 109 -15.74 -7.31 -16.67
C MET A 109 -15.66 -7.80 -18.11
N ALA A 110 -14.50 -7.70 -18.76
CA ALA A 110 -14.30 -8.20 -20.12
C ALA A 110 -14.47 -9.73 -20.24
N MET A 111 -14.32 -10.49 -19.15
CA MET A 111 -14.52 -11.94 -19.13
C MET A 111 -15.99 -12.35 -19.03
N VAL A 112 -16.85 -11.50 -18.46
CA VAL A 112 -18.26 -11.83 -18.18
C VAL A 112 -19.02 -12.35 -19.41
N PRO A 113 -18.97 -11.71 -20.61
CA PRO A 113 -19.73 -12.20 -21.76
C PRO A 113 -19.32 -13.61 -22.21
N ALA A 114 -18.02 -13.94 -22.13
CA ALA A 114 -17.50 -15.24 -22.55
C ALA A 114 -17.93 -16.35 -21.57
N VAL A 115 -17.95 -16.06 -20.28
CA VAL A 115 -18.36 -17.00 -19.22
C VAL A 115 -19.88 -17.23 -19.22
N SER A 116 -20.67 -16.22 -19.60
CA SER A 116 -22.14 -16.28 -19.61
C SER A 116 -22.74 -16.91 -20.87
N ALA A 117 -21.96 -17.08 -21.95
CA ALA A 117 -22.45 -17.55 -23.26
C ALA A 117 -23.07 -18.98 -23.31
N PRO A 118 -22.69 -19.98 -22.48
CA PRO A 118 -23.25 -21.32 -22.60
C PRO A 118 -24.58 -21.57 -21.85
N ALA A 119 -25.16 -20.58 -21.16
CA ALA A 119 -26.36 -20.79 -20.34
C ALA A 119 -27.44 -19.71 -20.53
N ALA A 120 -28.42 -19.93 -21.41
CA ALA A 120 -29.72 -19.25 -21.32
C ALA A 120 -30.84 -20.21 -21.75
N PRO A 121 -31.89 -20.36 -20.91
CA PRO A 121 -32.98 -19.40 -21.03
C PRO A 121 -33.31 -18.59 -19.76
N GLN A 122 -32.70 -18.87 -18.61
CA GLN A 122 -32.96 -18.19 -17.32
C GLN A 122 -31.68 -18.06 -16.47
N GLY A 123 -30.56 -17.68 -17.10
CA GLY A 123 -29.32 -17.32 -16.41
C GLY A 123 -29.44 -15.96 -15.70
N ALA A 124 -28.56 -15.69 -14.73
CA ALA A 124 -28.47 -14.38 -14.08
C ALA A 124 -28.40 -13.25 -15.11
N ASP A 125 -29.04 -12.13 -14.79
CA ASP A 125 -28.87 -10.92 -15.57
C ASP A 125 -27.36 -10.56 -15.59
N GLN A 126 -26.84 -10.22 -16.77
CA GLN A 126 -25.47 -9.72 -16.88
C GLN A 126 -25.31 -8.47 -15.98
N ALA A 127 -26.37 -7.67 -15.85
CA ALA A 127 -26.40 -6.53 -14.95
C ALA A 127 -26.19 -6.95 -13.48
N ASP A 128 -26.82 -8.03 -13.02
CA ASP A 128 -26.63 -8.57 -11.67
C ASP A 128 -25.20 -9.07 -11.46
N THR A 129 -24.63 -9.73 -12.47
CA THR A 129 -23.24 -10.22 -12.43
C THR A 129 -22.24 -9.06 -12.33
N PHE A 130 -22.42 -8.00 -13.13
CA PHE A 130 -21.57 -6.81 -13.04
C PHE A 130 -21.71 -6.09 -11.70
N THR A 131 -22.96 -5.96 -11.21
CA THR A 131 -23.25 -5.34 -9.92
C THR A 131 -22.54 -6.07 -8.79
N GLU A 132 -22.62 -7.41 -8.80
CA GLU A 132 -22.00 -8.25 -7.78
C GLU A 132 -20.47 -8.21 -7.84
N LEU A 133 -19.88 -8.27 -9.05
CA LEU A 133 -18.45 -8.16 -9.25
C LEU A 133 -17.89 -6.82 -8.73
N VAL A 134 -18.58 -5.71 -9.04
CA VAL A 134 -18.21 -4.37 -8.54
C VAL A 134 -18.34 -4.31 -7.03
N ARG A 135 -19.45 -4.81 -6.47
CA ARG A 135 -19.68 -4.82 -5.01
C ARG A 135 -18.58 -5.56 -4.27
N LEU A 136 -18.25 -6.78 -4.70
CA LEU A 136 -17.21 -7.60 -4.06
C LEU A 136 -15.82 -6.98 -4.22
N SER A 137 -15.49 -6.46 -5.41
CA SER A 137 -14.20 -5.79 -5.66
C SER A 137 -14.03 -4.54 -4.80
N ASN A 138 -15.07 -3.70 -4.70
CA ASN A 138 -15.10 -2.52 -3.83
C ASN A 138 -14.95 -2.92 -2.34
N THR A 139 -15.68 -3.95 -1.91
CA THR A 139 -15.61 -4.43 -0.53
C THR A 139 -14.18 -4.87 -0.17
N TYR A 140 -13.53 -5.62 -1.05
CA TYR A 140 -12.16 -6.06 -0.83
C TYR A 140 -11.17 -4.88 -0.81
N ILE A 141 -11.21 -4.02 -1.83
CA ILE A 141 -10.25 -2.93 -1.96
C ILE A 141 -10.37 -1.93 -0.82
N ASP A 142 -11.59 -1.61 -0.36
CA ASP A 142 -11.82 -0.70 0.76
C ASP A 142 -11.18 -1.23 2.04
N ARG A 143 -11.39 -2.51 2.36
CA ARG A 143 -10.82 -3.16 3.56
C ARG A 143 -9.31 -3.23 3.52
N VAL A 144 -8.74 -3.60 2.39
CA VAL A 144 -7.28 -3.68 2.23
C VAL A 144 -6.65 -2.29 2.30
N CYS A 145 -7.24 -1.29 1.63
CA CYS A 145 -6.73 0.08 1.65
C CYS A 145 -6.77 0.69 3.04
N GLU A 146 -7.82 0.44 3.84
CA GLU A 146 -7.91 0.87 5.23
C GLU A 146 -6.74 0.31 6.06
N GLN A 147 -6.52 -1.00 6.02
CA GLN A 147 -5.46 -1.66 6.79
C GLN A 147 -4.05 -1.23 6.34
N VAL A 148 -3.84 -1.11 5.04
CA VAL A 148 -2.56 -0.70 4.46
C VAL A 148 -2.28 0.77 4.76
N GLY A 149 -3.29 1.64 4.68
CA GLY A 149 -3.19 3.04 5.08
C GLY A 149 -2.81 3.17 6.55
N ARG A 150 -3.51 2.45 7.44
CA ARG A 150 -3.19 2.40 8.87
C ARG A 150 -1.78 1.89 9.15
N ALA A 151 -1.34 0.84 8.45
CA ALA A 151 0.00 0.29 8.61
C ALA A 151 1.08 1.30 8.19
N TYR A 152 0.86 2.03 7.09
CA TYR A 152 1.73 3.12 6.65
C TYR A 152 1.79 4.23 7.71
N GLU A 153 0.66 4.73 8.18
CA GLU A 153 0.59 5.83 9.15
C GLU A 153 1.25 5.48 10.48
N LEU A 154 0.93 4.31 11.04
CA LEU A 154 1.54 3.84 12.28
C LEU A 154 3.06 3.68 12.14
N GLU A 155 3.54 3.24 10.98
CA GLU A 155 4.98 3.14 10.73
C GLU A 155 5.60 4.51 10.54
N ARG A 156 4.91 5.43 9.87
CA ARG A 156 5.35 6.81 9.67
C ARG A 156 5.55 7.50 11.01
N ASP A 157 4.59 7.39 11.91
CA ASP A 157 4.66 7.95 13.26
C ASP A 157 5.82 7.35 14.04
N ARG A 158 5.96 6.01 14.05
CA ARG A 158 7.10 5.33 14.68
C ARG A 158 8.45 5.82 14.12
N TRP A 159 8.55 5.97 12.79
CA TRP A 159 9.76 6.41 12.12
C TRP A 159 10.13 7.85 12.49
N VAL A 160 9.14 8.76 12.53
CA VAL A 160 9.35 10.15 12.92
C VAL A 160 9.70 10.27 14.40
N SER A 161 9.01 9.53 15.27
CA SER A 161 9.28 9.52 16.72
C SER A 161 10.64 8.93 17.06
N SER A 162 11.05 7.82 16.43
CA SER A 162 12.37 7.22 16.67
C SER A 162 13.52 8.14 16.23
N ARG A 163 13.39 8.81 15.08
CA ARG A 163 14.36 9.82 14.63
C ARG A 163 14.42 11.01 15.60
N SER A 164 13.28 11.49 16.07
CA SER A 164 13.21 12.59 17.02
C SER A 164 13.81 12.22 18.38
N GLY A 165 13.51 11.02 18.88
CA GLY A 165 14.04 10.51 20.15
C GLY A 165 15.55 10.28 20.10
N LEU A 166 16.04 9.64 19.04
CA LEU A 166 17.49 9.45 18.83
C LEU A 166 18.20 10.80 18.72
N ARG A 167 17.63 11.76 17.98
CA ARG A 167 18.16 13.13 17.88
C ARG A 167 18.23 13.80 19.25
N GLN A 168 17.17 13.70 20.07
CA GLN A 168 17.14 14.28 21.42
C GLN A 168 18.19 13.64 22.34
N GLN A 169 18.35 12.31 22.28
CA GLN A 169 19.37 11.60 23.05
C GLN A 169 20.78 12.09 22.67
N TRP A 170 21.10 12.15 21.39
CA TRP A 170 22.39 12.66 20.93
C TRP A 170 22.65 14.10 21.39
N VAL A 171 21.63 14.97 21.35
CA VAL A 171 21.75 16.35 21.85
C VAL A 171 22.03 16.37 23.35
N ASN A 172 21.28 15.59 24.15
CA ASN A 172 21.48 15.53 25.59
C ASN A 172 22.87 14.99 25.95
N ASP A 173 23.29 13.88 25.33
CA ASP A 173 24.60 13.27 25.59
C ASP A 173 25.76 14.24 25.27
N LEU A 174 25.63 15.05 24.22
CA LEU A 174 26.59 16.10 23.87
C LEU A 174 26.59 17.26 24.88
N LEU A 175 25.41 17.71 25.31
CA LEU A 175 25.27 18.83 26.26
C LEU A 175 25.71 18.44 27.68
N ASP A 176 25.49 17.20 28.08
CA ASP A 176 25.89 16.64 29.38
C ASP A 176 27.39 16.31 29.43
N GLY A 177 28.12 16.45 28.32
CA GLY A 177 29.55 16.18 28.24
C GLY A 177 29.89 14.69 28.32
N SER A 178 28.97 13.81 27.94
CA SER A 178 29.22 12.38 27.87
C SER A 178 30.31 12.08 26.83
N ALA A 179 31.06 10.99 27.02
CA ALA A 179 32.03 10.54 26.04
C ALA A 179 31.31 9.93 24.82
N VAL A 180 30.92 10.80 23.88
CA VAL A 180 30.24 10.43 22.63
C VAL A 180 31.18 10.58 21.43
N ASP A 181 31.04 9.67 20.47
CA ASP A 181 31.73 9.77 19.17
C ASP A 181 31.13 10.93 18.37
N LEU A 182 31.92 12.01 18.24
CA LEU A 182 31.51 13.23 17.53
C LEU A 182 31.22 12.98 16.05
N HIS A 183 31.83 11.97 15.41
CA HIS A 183 31.53 11.68 14.02
C HIS A 183 30.12 11.08 13.88
N GLN A 184 29.79 10.09 14.70
CA GLN A 184 28.46 9.48 14.71
C GLN A 184 27.37 10.46 15.12
N ALA A 185 27.65 11.33 16.09
CA ALA A 185 26.72 12.36 16.51
C ALA A 185 26.43 13.38 15.38
N GLN A 186 27.44 13.80 14.61
CA GLN A 186 27.23 14.69 13.45
C GLN A 186 26.37 14.03 12.36
N GLU A 187 26.60 12.75 12.07
CA GLU A 187 25.80 12.00 11.10
C GLU A 187 24.35 11.86 11.57
N ALA A 188 24.13 11.48 12.84
CA ALA A 188 22.79 11.31 13.39
C ALA A 188 22.00 12.62 13.48
N LEU A 189 22.67 13.74 13.79
CA LEU A 189 22.05 15.06 13.86
C LEU A 189 21.95 15.77 12.50
N GLY A 190 22.68 15.30 11.48
CA GLY A 190 22.81 15.97 10.19
C GLY A 190 23.41 17.37 10.31
N TYR A 191 24.28 17.59 11.32
CA TYR A 191 24.84 18.89 11.67
C TYR A 191 26.33 18.73 11.93
N SER A 192 27.17 19.49 11.21
CA SER A 192 28.61 19.49 11.47
C SER A 192 28.95 20.30 12.71
N PHE A 193 29.87 19.80 13.53
CA PHE A 193 30.48 20.47 14.68
C PHE A 193 31.84 21.11 14.34
N VAL A 194 32.23 21.06 13.06
CA VAL A 194 33.48 21.68 12.60
C VAL A 194 33.18 23.13 12.25
N GLY A 195 33.85 24.05 12.94
CA GLY A 195 33.79 25.49 12.66
C GLY A 195 33.24 26.31 13.82
N THR A 196 32.84 27.54 13.53
CA THR A 196 32.28 28.45 14.53
C THR A 196 30.76 28.36 14.51
N HIS A 197 30.17 28.05 15.66
CA HIS A 197 28.72 27.91 15.83
C HIS A 197 28.16 29.12 16.58
N LEU A 198 27.04 29.67 16.10
CA LEU A 198 26.32 30.75 16.78
C LEU A 198 25.10 30.16 17.51
N ALA A 199 25.08 30.30 18.83
CA ALA A 199 23.89 30.03 19.64
C ALA A 199 23.13 31.34 19.86
N VAL A 200 21.82 31.31 19.64
CA VAL A 200 20.93 32.44 19.92
C VAL A 200 19.86 31.96 20.90
N VAL A 201 19.85 32.53 22.10
CA VAL A 201 18.80 32.29 23.09
C VAL A 201 17.79 33.41 22.94
N VAL A 202 16.59 33.05 22.49
CA VAL A 202 15.47 34.00 22.33
C VAL A 202 14.44 33.71 23.40
N TRP A 203 14.01 34.76 24.09
CA TRP A 203 12.91 34.70 25.04
C TRP A 203 11.63 35.21 24.38
N PRO A 204 10.47 34.57 24.60
CA PRO A 204 9.21 35.14 24.17
C PRO A 204 8.99 36.49 24.86
N ALA A 205 8.58 37.49 24.09
CA ALA A 205 8.24 38.80 24.62
C ALA A 205 6.88 38.72 25.33
N GLN A 206 6.91 38.59 26.66
CA GLN A 206 5.80 38.63 27.63
C GLN A 206 4.86 37.42 27.70
N GLU A 207 4.38 37.19 28.94
CA GLU A 207 3.41 36.18 29.36
C GLU A 207 2.17 36.17 28.47
N VAL A 208 1.79 34.97 28.02
CA VAL A 208 0.45 34.71 27.46
C VAL A 208 -0.56 35.03 28.57
N PRO A 209 -1.57 35.89 28.34
CA PRO A 209 -2.62 36.16 29.31
C PRO A 209 -3.46 34.91 29.61
#